data_AF-A0A945U403-F1
#
_entry.id   AF-A0A945U403-F1
#
_cell.length_a   1.000
_cell.length_b   1.000
_cell.length_c   1.000
_cell.angle_alpha   90.00
_cell.angle_beta   90.00
_cell.angle_gamma   90.00
#
_symmetry.space_group_name_H-M   'P 1'
#
loop_
_entity.id
_entity.type
_entity.pdbx_description
1 polymer ?
#
loop_
_entity_poly.entity_id
_entity_poly.type
_entity_poly.pdbx_seq_one_letter_code
_entity_poly.pdbx_strand_id
1 'polypeptide(L)'
;HLGDNITGVFWAAFVLFSWTTGSIMSGALLERVRMSGYLILTAIMGGIVWVIAAAWGWSYGGWLTVHFGYHDFAASGVVHGIAGIFTLGVLFRLGPRIGKYDRSGGARNFKPQNLHLTLMGLMIIFTGFYAFYAACLAITAGTAPGWANIYFSPATLSAITFTITMGFAGGFTGGYIFSKGDPFWTLSGGLAGVVTVSAGADIYQPSLVMILSFFAAGIAIWVGNFLAVRMRVDDAVGAVAVHGVMGFIGVLLVGVFASGYPTGVAGVETSLLGQAVGVAALFPLAFLSGYIISGILKQFNMLRVPAEVELEGLDIAEYGGDFFPEFGMADEMIVNADGSEELAAPVLLAAFHDLKST
;
A
#
# COMPACT_ATOMS: atom_id res chain seq x y z
N HIS A 1 21.54 -6.53 -29.51
CA HIS A 1 21.53 -5.23 -30.20
C HIS A 1 22.41 -4.28 -29.37
N LEU A 2 23.70 -4.08 -29.71
CA LEU A 2 24.64 -3.33 -28.85
C LEU A 2 24.33 -1.82 -28.73
N GLY A 3 23.39 -1.30 -29.53
CA GLY A 3 22.90 0.08 -29.44
C GLY A 3 21.72 0.29 -28.49
N ASP A 4 21.14 -0.78 -27.93
CA ASP A 4 20.04 -0.67 -26.97
C ASP A 4 20.60 -0.60 -25.54
N ASN A 5 20.53 0.60 -24.95
CA ASN A 5 21.04 0.87 -23.60
C ASN A 5 19.92 1.03 -22.55
N ILE A 6 18.64 0.95 -22.95
CA ILE A 6 17.53 1.44 -22.12
C ILE A 6 16.42 0.41 -21.91
N THR A 7 16.15 -0.47 -22.88
CA THR A 7 15.01 -1.39 -22.81
C THR A 7 15.12 -2.36 -21.64
N GLY A 8 16.30 -2.96 -21.43
CA GLY A 8 16.52 -3.89 -20.31
C GLY A 8 16.41 -3.23 -18.94
N VAL A 9 16.84 -1.97 -18.83
CA VAL A 9 16.73 -1.17 -17.60
C VAL A 9 15.26 -0.84 -17.29
N PHE A 10 14.51 -0.37 -18.30
CA PHE A 10 13.08 -0.10 -18.15
C PHE A 10 12.30 -1.37 -17.82
N TRP A 11 12.59 -2.48 -18.50
CA TRP A 11 11.97 -3.76 -18.19
C TRP A 11 12.21 -4.17 -16.73
N ALA A 12 13.46 -4.09 -16.25
CA ALA A 12 13.81 -4.43 -14.88
C ALA A 12 13.13 -3.50 -13.85
N ALA A 13 13.10 -2.19 -14.10
CA ALA A 13 12.42 -1.22 -13.24
C ALA A 13 10.92 -1.54 -13.13
N PHE A 14 10.26 -1.84 -14.26
CA PHE A 14 8.86 -2.23 -14.32
C PHE A 14 8.59 -3.55 -13.59
N VAL A 15 9.49 -4.53 -13.68
CA VAL A 15 9.41 -5.76 -12.85
C VAL A 15 9.50 -5.43 -11.35
N LEU A 16 10.35 -4.50 -10.94
CA LEU A 16 10.44 -4.09 -9.53
C LEU A 16 9.19 -3.33 -9.05
N PHE A 17 8.56 -2.52 -9.90
CA PHE A 17 7.27 -1.88 -9.60
C PHE A 17 6.16 -2.94 -9.47
N SER A 18 6.17 -3.95 -10.33
CA SER A 18 5.27 -5.11 -10.24
C SER A 18 5.43 -5.84 -8.89
N TRP A 19 6.67 -6.12 -8.48
CA TRP A 19 6.96 -6.78 -7.19
C TRP A 19 6.54 -5.93 -6.00
N THR A 20 6.81 -4.63 -6.05
CA THR A 20 6.42 -3.68 -5.00
C THR A 20 4.89 -3.60 -4.87
N THR A 21 4.18 -3.54 -6.00
CA THR A 21 2.71 -3.59 -6.01
C THR A 21 2.24 -4.89 -5.35
N GLY A 22 2.82 -6.02 -5.78
CA GLY A 22 2.60 -7.35 -5.23
C GLY A 22 2.73 -7.44 -3.70
N SER A 23 3.82 -6.89 -3.17
CA SER A 23 4.20 -7.04 -1.76
C SER A 23 3.43 -6.15 -0.79
N ILE A 24 2.87 -5.02 -1.22
CA ILE A 24 2.09 -4.10 -0.34
C ILE A 24 0.95 -4.82 0.38
N MET A 25 0.31 -5.78 -0.29
CA MET A 25 -0.79 -6.56 0.28
C MET A 25 -0.35 -7.53 1.37
N SER A 26 0.90 -8.02 1.34
CA SER A 26 1.39 -9.10 2.21
C SER A 26 1.13 -8.83 3.69
N GLY A 27 1.53 -7.65 4.17
CA GLY A 27 1.35 -7.25 5.56
C GLY A 27 -0.12 -7.11 5.96
N ALA A 28 -1.02 -6.79 5.03
CA ALA A 28 -2.45 -6.69 5.36
C ALA A 28 -3.09 -8.07 5.56
N LEU A 29 -2.55 -9.12 4.94
CA LEU A 29 -3.13 -10.47 4.90
C LEU A 29 -2.50 -11.48 5.89
N LEU A 30 -1.46 -11.06 6.63
CA LEU A 30 -0.74 -11.88 7.61
C LEU A 30 -1.65 -12.60 8.61
N GLU A 31 -1.10 -13.66 9.22
CA GLU A 31 -1.73 -14.53 10.23
C GLU A 31 -2.91 -15.39 9.77
N ARG A 32 -3.55 -15.13 8.61
CA ARG A 32 -4.75 -15.90 8.20
C ARG A 32 -4.86 -16.29 6.73
N VAL A 33 -4.08 -15.68 5.85
CA VAL A 33 -4.14 -16.02 4.42
C VAL A 33 -3.41 -17.33 4.17
N ARG A 34 -3.94 -18.18 3.28
CA ARG A 34 -3.18 -19.34 2.79
C ARG A 34 -2.06 -18.87 1.87
N MET A 35 -0.86 -19.44 2.01
CA MET A 35 0.30 -19.04 1.20
C MET A 35 0.03 -19.19 -0.32
N SER A 36 -0.63 -20.27 -0.74
CA SER A 36 -1.02 -20.46 -2.14
C SER A 36 -1.99 -19.39 -2.66
N GLY A 37 -2.98 -19.01 -1.84
CA GLY A 37 -3.90 -17.92 -2.14
C GLY A 37 -3.19 -16.58 -2.26
N TYR A 38 -2.26 -16.28 -1.34
CA TYR A 38 -1.42 -15.08 -1.38
C TYR A 38 -0.57 -15.02 -2.66
N LEU A 39 0.08 -16.12 -3.05
CA LEU A 39 0.90 -16.17 -4.28
C LEU A 39 0.06 -15.90 -5.54
N ILE A 40 -1.14 -16.48 -5.64
CA ILE A 40 -2.06 -16.24 -6.77
C ILE A 40 -2.50 -14.78 -6.80
N LEU A 41 -2.92 -14.22 -5.66
CA LEU A 41 -3.34 -12.82 -5.56
C LEU A 41 -2.20 -11.86 -5.93
N THR A 42 -0.99 -12.14 -5.46
CA THR A 42 0.21 -11.33 -5.72
C THR A 42 0.58 -11.37 -7.21
N ALA A 43 0.55 -12.56 -7.83
CA ALA A 43 0.81 -12.72 -9.26
C ALA A 43 -0.21 -11.97 -10.12
N ILE A 44 -1.49 -11.99 -9.75
CA ILE A 44 -2.54 -11.26 -10.48
C ILE A 44 -2.41 -9.75 -10.27
N MET A 45 -2.21 -9.30 -9.03
CA MET A 45 -2.10 -7.88 -8.71
C MET A 45 -0.88 -7.26 -9.41
N GLY A 46 0.31 -7.85 -9.22
CA GLY A 46 1.55 -7.36 -9.80
C GLY A 46 1.68 -7.67 -11.30
N GLY A 47 1.19 -8.82 -11.78
CA GLY A 47 1.41 -9.26 -13.16
C GLY A 47 0.32 -8.85 -14.15
N ILE A 48 -0.86 -8.46 -13.68
CA ILE A 48 -2.00 -8.12 -14.55
C ILE A 48 -2.58 -6.76 -14.18
N VAL A 49 -3.07 -6.59 -12.95
CA VAL A 49 -3.81 -5.37 -12.54
C VAL A 49 -2.91 -4.13 -12.62
N TRP A 50 -1.70 -4.22 -12.07
CA TRP A 50 -0.69 -3.17 -12.19
C TRP A 50 -0.28 -2.91 -13.64
N VAL A 51 -0.08 -3.95 -14.46
CA VAL A 51 0.30 -3.78 -15.87
C VAL A 51 -0.76 -2.98 -16.63
N ILE A 52 -2.05 -3.28 -16.40
CA ILE A 52 -3.16 -2.55 -16.99
C ILE A 52 -3.17 -1.09 -16.53
N ALA A 53 -3.00 -0.85 -15.23
CA ALA A 53 -2.94 0.50 -14.68
C ALA A 53 -1.78 1.32 -15.27
N ALA A 54 -0.58 0.75 -15.34
CA ALA A 54 0.59 1.36 -15.97
C ALA A 54 0.38 1.57 -17.48
N ALA A 55 -0.25 0.63 -18.18
CA ALA A 55 -0.57 0.82 -19.59
C ALA A 55 -1.54 1.97 -19.84
N TRP A 56 -2.51 2.19 -18.94
CA TRP A 56 -3.47 3.30 -19.06
C TRP A 56 -2.87 4.64 -18.66
N GLY A 57 -2.10 4.69 -17.56
CA GLY A 57 -1.65 5.93 -16.91
C GLY A 57 -0.18 6.30 -17.08
N TRP A 58 0.69 5.39 -17.52
CA TRP A 58 2.14 5.63 -17.69
C TRP A 58 2.66 5.41 -19.10
N SER A 59 1.94 4.65 -19.92
CA SER A 59 2.34 4.48 -21.32
C SER A 59 2.20 5.80 -22.09
N TYR A 60 3.11 6.04 -23.03
CA TYR A 60 3.02 7.14 -23.99
C TYR A 60 1.71 7.11 -24.79
N GLY A 61 1.17 5.91 -25.05
CA GLY A 61 -0.13 5.70 -25.70
C GLY A 61 -1.28 5.45 -24.72
N GLY A 62 -1.08 5.67 -23.42
CA GLY A 62 -2.08 5.45 -22.40
C GLY A 62 -3.26 6.40 -22.57
N TRP A 63 -4.48 5.88 -22.57
CA TRP A 63 -5.66 6.70 -22.83
C TRP A 63 -5.90 7.77 -21.74
N LEU A 64 -5.47 7.51 -20.49
CA LEU A 64 -5.56 8.49 -19.41
C LEU A 64 -4.60 9.67 -19.63
N THR A 65 -3.38 9.41 -20.09
CA THR A 65 -2.39 10.46 -20.35
C THR A 65 -2.77 11.26 -21.59
N VAL A 66 -3.12 10.56 -22.68
CA VAL A 66 -3.38 11.15 -24.00
C VAL A 66 -4.68 11.95 -24.07
N HIS A 67 -5.74 11.55 -23.35
CA HIS A 67 -7.05 12.20 -23.47
C HIS A 67 -7.44 13.05 -22.26
N PHE A 68 -6.87 12.75 -21.09
CA PHE A 68 -7.31 13.36 -19.83
C PHE A 68 -6.18 14.11 -19.12
N GLY A 69 -4.95 14.10 -19.63
CA GLY A 69 -3.82 14.75 -18.96
C GLY A 69 -3.53 14.14 -17.60
N TYR A 70 -3.80 12.83 -17.46
CA TYR A 70 -3.48 12.10 -16.24
C TYR A 70 -1.98 12.20 -15.97
N HIS A 71 -1.63 12.66 -14.78
CA HIS A 71 -0.24 12.84 -14.37
C HIS A 71 -0.02 12.21 -13.00
N ASP A 72 0.79 11.16 -13.01
CA ASP A 72 1.18 10.39 -11.82
C ASP A 72 2.66 10.03 -11.99
N PHE A 73 3.59 10.92 -11.69
CA PHE A 73 5.00 10.70 -12.02
C PHE A 73 5.62 9.51 -11.26
N ALA A 74 5.55 9.52 -9.93
CA ALA A 74 6.19 8.53 -9.07
C ALA A 74 5.20 7.56 -8.38
N ALA A 75 4.11 7.22 -9.09
CA ALA A 75 3.28 6.04 -8.83
C ALA A 75 2.35 6.08 -7.59
N SER A 76 1.82 7.27 -7.23
CA SER A 76 0.79 7.34 -6.19
C SER A 76 -0.44 6.53 -6.58
N GLY A 77 -0.89 6.62 -7.83
CA GLY A 77 -2.09 5.92 -8.30
C GLY A 77 -1.76 4.52 -8.80
N VAL A 78 -0.92 4.42 -9.82
CA VAL A 78 -0.73 3.18 -10.60
C VAL A 78 0.00 2.06 -9.84
N VAL A 79 0.73 2.37 -8.76
CA VAL A 79 1.32 1.37 -7.84
C VAL A 79 0.58 1.38 -6.51
N HIS A 80 0.66 2.49 -5.76
CA HIS A 80 0.16 2.51 -4.38
C HIS A 80 -1.37 2.47 -4.29
N GLY A 81 -2.06 3.29 -5.08
CA GLY A 81 -3.52 3.30 -5.17
C GLY A 81 -4.06 1.95 -5.61
N ILE A 82 -3.49 1.37 -6.67
CA ILE A 82 -3.83 0.02 -7.15
C ILE A 82 -3.62 -1.03 -6.06
N ALA A 83 -2.43 -1.09 -5.45
CA ALA A 83 -2.10 -2.13 -4.48
C ALA A 83 -3.00 -2.06 -3.24
N GLY A 84 -3.20 -0.85 -2.69
CA GLY A 84 -4.01 -0.68 -1.48
C GLY A 84 -5.50 -0.92 -1.71
N ILE A 85 -6.05 -0.50 -2.85
CA ILE A 85 -7.48 -0.74 -3.14
C ILE A 85 -7.76 -2.17 -3.61
N PHE A 86 -6.81 -2.83 -4.28
CA PHE A 86 -6.88 -4.27 -4.51
C PHE A 86 -6.90 -5.02 -3.18
N THR A 87 -6.00 -4.64 -2.26
CA THR A 87 -5.93 -5.19 -0.90
C THR A 87 -7.27 -5.02 -0.16
N LEU A 88 -7.92 -3.85 -0.25
CA LEU A 88 -9.25 -3.64 0.34
C LEU A 88 -10.29 -4.63 -0.19
N GLY A 89 -10.30 -4.87 -1.51
CA GLY A 89 -11.17 -5.89 -2.13
C GLY A 89 -10.91 -7.29 -1.56
N VAL A 90 -9.65 -7.66 -1.36
CA VAL A 90 -9.26 -8.94 -0.74
C VAL A 90 -9.70 -9.02 0.73
N LEU A 91 -9.48 -7.96 1.51
CA LEU A 91 -9.82 -7.92 2.93
C LEU A 91 -11.32 -8.13 3.18
N PHE A 92 -12.19 -7.61 2.31
CA PHE A 92 -13.63 -7.86 2.40
C PHE A 92 -14.00 -9.34 2.23
N ARG A 93 -13.20 -10.13 1.50
CA ARG A 93 -13.43 -11.57 1.33
C ARG A 93 -12.72 -12.40 2.40
N LEU A 94 -11.49 -12.02 2.76
CA LEU A 94 -10.65 -12.70 3.73
C LEU A 94 -11.22 -12.58 5.15
N GLY A 95 -11.79 -11.41 5.48
CA GLY A 95 -12.32 -11.11 6.80
C GLY A 95 -11.24 -10.82 7.85
N PRO A 96 -11.67 -10.38 9.04
CA PRO A 96 -10.75 -10.01 10.10
C PRO A 96 -10.08 -11.22 10.75
N ARG A 97 -8.94 -11.01 11.42
CA ARG A 97 -8.32 -12.03 12.26
C ARG A 97 -9.22 -12.40 13.44
N ILE A 98 -9.15 -13.65 13.85
CA ILE A 98 -9.84 -14.13 15.05
C ILE A 98 -9.31 -13.33 16.25
N GLY A 99 -10.22 -12.85 17.10
CA GLY A 99 -9.87 -12.00 18.24
C GLY A 99 -9.64 -10.52 17.92
N LYS A 100 -9.65 -10.10 16.65
CA LYS A 100 -9.51 -8.66 16.29
C LYS A 100 -10.64 -7.80 16.88
N TYR A 101 -11.85 -8.35 16.92
CA TYR A 101 -13.03 -7.66 17.44
C TYR A 101 -13.58 -8.43 18.64
N ASP A 102 -13.81 -7.71 19.74
CA ASP A 102 -14.47 -8.29 20.91
C ASP A 102 -15.99 -8.45 20.70
N ARG A 103 -16.66 -9.10 21.66
CA ARG A 103 -18.13 -9.32 21.64
C ARG A 103 -18.94 -8.03 21.67
N SER A 104 -18.40 -6.95 22.27
CA SER A 104 -19.02 -5.62 22.28
C SER A 104 -18.81 -4.84 20.98
N GLY A 105 -17.98 -5.38 20.08
CA GLY A 105 -17.62 -4.77 18.80
C GLY A 105 -16.38 -3.88 18.85
N GLY A 106 -15.69 -3.79 20.00
CA GLY A 106 -14.45 -3.06 20.15
C GLY A 106 -13.33 -3.66 19.31
N ALA A 107 -12.53 -2.81 18.67
CA ALA A 107 -11.36 -3.22 17.90
C ALA A 107 -10.14 -3.36 18.84
N ARG A 108 -9.53 -4.54 18.85
CA ARG A 108 -8.31 -4.84 19.61
C ARG A 108 -7.07 -4.58 18.75
N ASN A 109 -5.98 -4.17 19.38
CA ASN A 109 -4.68 -4.07 18.72
C ASN A 109 -3.83 -5.28 19.10
N PHE A 110 -3.30 -5.95 18.08
CA PHE A 110 -2.30 -7.00 18.28
C PHE A 110 -0.94 -6.35 18.51
N LYS A 111 -0.19 -6.87 19.49
CA LYS A 111 1.18 -6.41 19.73
C LYS A 111 2.09 -7.00 18.66
N PRO A 112 3.02 -6.22 18.07
CA PRO A 112 4.02 -6.79 17.19
C PRO A 112 4.95 -7.70 17.99
N GLN A 113 5.28 -8.86 17.42
CA GLN A 113 6.25 -9.79 18.03
C GLN A 113 7.65 -9.16 18.18
N ASN A 114 8.09 -8.41 17.16
CA ASN A 114 9.39 -7.74 17.17
C ASN A 114 9.29 -6.32 16.58
N LEU A 115 9.22 -5.32 17.47
CA LEU A 115 9.18 -3.93 17.07
C LEU A 115 10.47 -3.49 16.36
N HIS A 116 11.64 -3.95 16.80
CA HIS A 116 12.92 -3.57 16.19
C HIS A 116 13.05 -4.03 14.74
N LEU A 117 12.61 -5.25 14.43
CA LEU A 117 12.61 -5.77 13.07
C LEU A 117 11.63 -5.01 12.17
N THR A 118 10.46 -4.63 12.72
CA THR A 118 9.49 -3.76 12.03
C THR A 118 10.12 -2.41 11.69
N LEU A 119 10.80 -1.78 12.64
CA LEU A 119 11.49 -0.50 12.44
C LEU A 119 12.61 -0.63 11.39
N MET A 120 13.41 -1.70 11.46
CA MET A 120 14.48 -1.95 10.49
C MET A 120 13.92 -2.11 9.06
N GLY A 121 12.86 -2.89 8.89
CA GLY A 121 12.18 -3.05 7.60
C GLY A 121 11.69 -1.72 7.05
N LEU A 122 11.08 -0.88 7.89
CA LEU A 122 10.64 0.46 7.49
C LEU A 122 11.79 1.36 7.06
N MET A 123 12.93 1.35 7.76
CA MET A 123 14.11 2.13 7.34
C MET A 123 14.67 1.67 5.99
N ILE A 124 14.65 0.36 5.71
CA ILE A 124 15.04 -0.17 4.40
C ILE A 124 14.06 0.30 3.32
N ILE A 125 12.75 0.30 3.60
CA ILE A 125 11.73 0.82 2.68
C ILE A 125 11.98 2.31 2.41
N PHE A 126 12.24 3.13 3.43
CA PHE A 126 12.47 4.58 3.26
C PHE A 126 13.70 4.86 2.41
N THR A 127 14.76 4.09 2.61
CA THR A 127 15.97 4.17 1.78
C THR A 127 15.67 3.73 0.35
N GLY A 128 14.93 2.62 0.20
CA GLY A 128 14.51 2.08 -1.09
C GLY A 128 13.63 3.04 -1.91
N PHE A 129 12.85 3.91 -1.25
CA PHE A 129 12.03 4.93 -1.93
C PHE A 129 12.85 5.92 -2.77
N TYR A 130 14.09 6.21 -2.38
CA TYR A 130 14.99 7.02 -3.21
C TYR A 130 15.32 6.31 -4.53
N ALA A 131 15.58 5.00 -4.47
CA ALA A 131 15.78 4.18 -5.67
C ALA A 131 14.48 4.03 -6.47
N PHE A 132 13.32 3.93 -5.82
CA PHE A 132 12.01 3.88 -6.47
C PHE A 132 11.77 5.12 -7.34
N TYR A 133 11.95 6.33 -6.80
CA TYR A 133 11.77 7.56 -7.56
C TYR A 133 12.85 7.73 -8.63
N ALA A 134 14.09 7.30 -8.37
CA ALA A 134 15.12 7.28 -9.40
C ALA A 134 14.75 6.32 -10.56
N ALA A 135 14.08 5.20 -10.28
CA ALA A 135 13.58 4.28 -11.29
C ALA A 135 12.38 4.83 -12.09
N CYS A 136 11.74 5.91 -11.63
CA CYS A 136 10.73 6.65 -12.39
C CYS A 136 11.34 7.64 -13.39
N LEU A 137 12.67 7.83 -13.37
CA LEU A 137 13.39 8.66 -14.34
C LEU A 137 13.84 7.85 -15.56
N ALA A 138 13.66 8.44 -16.73
CA ALA A 138 14.30 8.05 -17.98
C ALA A 138 15.64 8.80 -18.13
N ILE A 139 16.71 8.07 -18.47
CA ILE A 139 18.00 8.67 -18.84
C ILE A 139 18.13 8.59 -20.35
N THR A 140 18.04 9.75 -21.03
CA THR A 140 18.22 9.79 -22.48
C THR A 140 19.70 9.87 -22.84
N ALA A 141 20.19 8.81 -23.51
CA ALA A 141 21.57 8.75 -23.97
C ALA A 141 21.88 9.91 -24.94
N GLY A 142 23.06 10.53 -24.79
CA GLY A 142 23.52 11.59 -25.69
C GLY A 142 23.04 13.02 -25.37
N THR A 143 22.22 13.20 -24.34
CA THR A 143 21.82 14.53 -23.82
C THR A 143 22.32 14.69 -22.38
N ALA A 144 23.04 15.77 -22.08
CA ALA A 144 23.46 16.10 -20.72
C ALA A 144 22.61 17.28 -20.18
N PRO A 145 21.96 17.16 -19.01
CA PRO A 145 22.02 16.03 -18.08
C PRO A 145 21.03 14.88 -18.41
N GLY A 146 20.10 15.08 -19.36
CA GLY A 146 19.31 13.99 -19.98
C GLY A 146 18.27 13.29 -19.08
N TRP A 147 17.91 13.89 -17.94
CA TRP A 147 16.90 13.34 -17.05
C TRP A 147 15.50 13.75 -17.50
N ALA A 148 14.66 12.75 -17.75
CA ALA A 148 13.25 12.95 -18.02
C ALA A 148 12.40 12.10 -17.08
N ASN A 149 11.17 12.52 -16.83
CA ASN A 149 10.21 11.72 -16.07
C ASN A 149 9.68 10.55 -16.94
N ILE A 150 8.78 9.74 -16.38
CA ILE A 150 8.18 8.59 -17.07
C ILE A 150 7.40 8.97 -18.35
N TYR A 151 6.99 10.25 -18.47
CA TYR A 151 6.30 10.82 -19.62
C TYR A 151 7.25 11.48 -20.63
N PHE A 152 8.57 11.35 -20.43
CA PHE A 152 9.64 12.02 -21.20
C PHE A 152 9.66 13.55 -21.11
N SER A 153 9.01 14.13 -20.10
CA SER A 153 9.12 15.56 -19.77
C SER A 153 10.39 15.83 -18.94
N PRO A 154 11.02 17.01 -19.06
CA PRO A 154 12.24 17.33 -18.30
C PRO A 154 12.05 17.19 -16.78
N ALA A 155 13.01 16.53 -16.13
CA ALA A 155 13.05 16.38 -14.68
C ALA A 155 14.45 16.68 -14.14
N THR A 156 14.59 16.86 -12.82
CA THR A 156 15.90 17.04 -12.20
C THR A 156 16.06 16.12 -11.00
N LEU A 157 17.26 15.54 -10.85
CA LEU A 157 17.62 14.75 -9.67
C LEU A 157 17.48 15.56 -8.38
N SER A 158 17.77 16.86 -8.43
CA SER A 158 17.64 17.75 -7.27
C SER A 158 16.19 17.88 -6.82
N ALA A 159 15.26 18.21 -7.72
CA ALA A 159 13.85 18.34 -7.39
C ALA A 159 13.30 17.03 -6.79
N ILE A 160 13.62 15.89 -7.41
CA ILE A 160 13.20 14.57 -6.95
C ILE A 160 13.74 14.26 -5.56
N THR A 161 15.05 14.48 -5.34
CA THR A 161 15.68 14.22 -4.04
C THR A 161 15.02 15.06 -2.94
N PHE A 162 14.84 16.36 -3.17
CA PHE A 162 14.18 17.24 -2.20
C PHE A 162 12.73 16.83 -1.95
N THR A 163 11.97 16.47 -2.99
CA THR A 163 10.57 16.08 -2.83
C THR A 163 10.42 14.80 -2.00
N ILE A 164 11.27 13.79 -2.20
CA ILE A 164 11.23 12.57 -1.38
C ILE A 164 11.53 12.90 0.08
N THR A 165 12.60 13.67 0.35
CA THR A 165 13.00 14.05 1.70
C THR A 165 11.93 14.88 2.40
N MET A 166 11.36 15.88 1.73
CA MET A 166 10.28 16.70 2.29
C MET A 166 8.98 15.90 2.46
N GLY A 167 8.73 14.92 1.58
CA GLY A 167 7.58 14.03 1.68
C GLY A 167 7.64 13.18 2.95
N PHE A 168 8.80 12.55 3.18
CA PHE A 168 9.06 11.82 4.41
C PHE A 168 9.02 12.74 5.64
N ALA A 169 9.73 13.87 5.62
CA ALA A 169 9.78 14.79 6.75
C ALA A 169 8.39 15.30 7.16
N GLY A 170 7.58 15.70 6.18
CA GLY A 170 6.20 16.13 6.41
C GLY A 170 5.35 15.00 6.98
N GLY A 171 5.42 13.83 6.35
CA GLY A 171 4.71 12.63 6.78
C GLY A 171 5.07 12.18 8.20
N PHE A 172 6.35 12.14 8.57
CA PHE A 172 6.79 11.81 9.93
C PHE A 172 6.31 12.83 10.94
N THR A 173 6.42 14.12 10.61
CA THR A 173 5.98 15.20 11.49
C THR A 173 4.47 15.13 11.73
N GLY A 174 3.69 14.94 10.66
CA GLY A 174 2.25 14.77 10.73
C GLY A 174 1.87 13.51 11.49
N GLY A 175 2.51 12.39 11.18
CA GLY A 175 2.32 11.10 11.85
C GLY A 175 2.52 11.24 13.36
N TYR A 176 3.64 11.80 13.80
CA TYR A 176 3.94 12.04 15.20
C TYR A 176 2.88 12.91 15.89
N ILE A 177 2.51 14.05 15.28
CA ILE A 177 1.57 14.99 15.88
C ILE A 177 0.16 14.41 15.96
N PHE A 178 -0.37 13.89 14.84
CA PHE A 178 -1.75 13.41 14.77
C PHE A 178 -1.95 12.08 15.51
N SER A 179 -0.91 11.25 15.64
CA SER A 179 -0.95 9.99 16.40
C SER A 179 -0.60 10.14 17.88
N LYS A 180 -0.18 11.34 18.32
CA LYS A 180 0.34 11.62 19.66
C LYS A 180 1.57 10.78 20.01
N GLY A 181 2.45 10.58 19.03
CA GLY A 181 3.70 9.85 19.20
C GLY A 181 3.58 8.32 19.14
N ASP A 182 2.47 7.78 18.63
CA ASP A 182 2.37 6.35 18.35
C ASP A 182 3.43 5.96 17.28
N PRO A 183 4.34 5.02 17.57
CA PRO A 183 5.44 4.69 16.67
C PRO A 183 5.00 4.15 15.32
N PHE A 184 3.95 3.31 15.30
CA PHE A 184 3.42 2.74 14.07
C PHE A 184 2.90 3.83 13.14
N TRP A 185 2.00 4.69 13.63
CA TRP A 185 1.44 5.78 12.83
C TRP A 185 2.41 6.90 12.55
N THR A 186 3.45 7.11 13.37
CA THR A 186 4.52 8.05 13.07
C THR A 186 5.26 7.63 11.80
N LEU A 187 5.66 6.35 11.71
CA LEU A 187 6.42 5.84 10.58
C LEU A 187 5.55 5.60 9.34
N SER A 188 4.34 5.06 9.54
CA SER A 188 3.33 4.95 8.49
C SER A 188 2.91 6.33 7.96
N GLY A 189 2.96 7.37 8.80
CA GLY A 189 2.76 8.76 8.39
C GLY A 189 3.81 9.23 7.38
N GLY A 190 5.08 8.84 7.56
CA GLY A 190 6.14 9.07 6.57
C GLY A 190 5.84 8.44 5.21
N LEU A 191 5.39 7.17 5.22
CA LEU A 191 4.94 6.48 4.00
C LEU A 191 3.73 7.16 3.36
N ALA A 192 2.69 7.44 4.15
CA ALA A 192 1.48 8.10 3.67
C ALA A 192 1.80 9.46 3.05
N GLY A 193 2.70 10.22 3.67
CA GLY A 193 3.19 11.49 3.17
C GLY A 193 3.88 11.36 1.81
N VAL A 194 4.95 10.55 1.73
CA VAL A 194 5.70 10.36 0.49
C VAL A 194 4.83 9.80 -0.63
N VAL A 195 3.97 8.82 -0.34
CA VAL A 195 3.02 8.21 -1.30
C VAL A 195 2.04 9.25 -1.84
N THR A 196 1.56 10.17 -1.00
CA THR A 196 0.59 11.20 -1.41
C THR A 196 1.21 12.19 -2.40
N VAL A 197 2.49 12.53 -2.25
CA VAL A 197 3.14 13.53 -3.11
C VAL A 197 3.78 12.93 -4.35
N SER A 198 3.86 11.60 -4.49
CA SER A 198 4.57 10.93 -5.59
C SER A 198 4.02 11.30 -6.97
N ALA A 199 2.71 11.45 -7.12
CA ALA A 199 2.07 11.77 -8.40
C ALA A 199 2.56 13.09 -8.99
N GLY A 200 2.83 14.10 -8.14
CA GLY A 200 3.31 15.41 -8.56
C GLY A 200 4.77 15.67 -8.19
N ALA A 201 5.55 14.62 -7.91
CA ALA A 201 6.87 14.80 -7.31
C ALA A 201 7.90 15.51 -8.20
N ASP A 202 7.65 15.52 -9.51
CA ASP A 202 8.44 16.21 -10.53
C ASP A 202 8.04 17.68 -10.73
N ILE A 203 6.87 18.10 -10.24
CA ILE A 203 6.28 19.42 -10.51
C ILE A 203 6.00 20.26 -9.27
N TYR A 204 5.92 19.64 -8.09
CA TYR A 204 5.68 20.36 -6.85
C TYR A 204 6.92 21.07 -6.31
N GLN A 205 6.70 22.23 -5.69
CA GLN A 205 7.72 22.88 -4.89
C GLN A 205 7.91 22.13 -3.55
N PRO A 206 9.14 21.99 -3.02
CA PRO A 206 9.41 21.25 -1.78
C PRO A 206 8.63 21.75 -0.54
N SER A 207 8.28 23.03 -0.47
CA SER A 207 7.46 23.59 0.61
C SER A 207 6.03 23.06 0.58
N LEU A 208 5.42 22.98 -0.61
CA LEU A 208 4.09 22.39 -0.80
C LEU A 208 4.11 20.90 -0.42
N VAL A 209 5.14 20.18 -0.86
CA VAL A 209 5.34 18.75 -0.54
C VAL A 209 5.30 18.49 0.97
N MET A 210 6.02 19.30 1.76
CA MET A 210 6.02 19.20 3.22
C MET A 210 4.61 19.32 3.82
N ILE A 211 3.86 20.33 3.37
CA ILE A 211 2.52 20.64 3.87
C ILE A 211 1.53 19.52 3.51
N LEU A 212 1.52 19.10 2.23
CA LEU A 212 0.63 18.01 1.79
C LEU A 212 0.92 16.71 2.54
N SER A 213 2.20 16.39 2.72
CA SER A 213 2.62 15.17 3.42
C SER A 213 2.29 15.20 4.90
N PHE A 214 2.39 16.36 5.55
CA PHE A 214 1.97 16.55 6.94
C PHE A 214 0.50 16.20 7.14
N PHE A 215 -0.40 16.77 6.32
CA PHE A 215 -1.83 16.48 6.45
C PHE A 215 -2.21 15.09 5.95
N ALA A 216 -1.51 14.56 4.94
CA ALA A 216 -1.69 13.20 4.46
C ALA A 216 -1.56 12.16 5.58
N ALA A 217 -0.58 12.32 6.47
CA ALA A 217 -0.42 11.42 7.62
C ALA A 217 -1.65 11.44 8.54
N GLY A 218 -2.21 12.61 8.84
CA GLY A 218 -3.43 12.74 9.65
C GLY A 218 -4.65 12.08 8.99
N ILE A 219 -4.79 12.26 7.68
CA ILE A 219 -5.86 11.61 6.90
C ILE A 219 -5.68 10.09 6.91
N ALA A 220 -4.46 9.58 6.70
CA ALA A 220 -4.19 8.14 6.72
C ALA A 220 -4.54 7.50 8.08
N ILE A 221 -4.20 8.16 9.19
CA ILE A 221 -4.57 7.71 10.55
C ILE A 221 -6.09 7.66 10.70
N TRP A 222 -6.79 8.71 10.25
CA TRP A 222 -8.24 8.76 10.30
C TRP A 222 -8.89 7.64 9.46
N VAL A 223 -8.40 7.42 8.24
CA VAL A 223 -8.87 6.34 7.35
C VAL A 223 -8.62 4.97 7.98
N GLY A 224 -7.44 4.71 8.53
CA GLY A 224 -7.12 3.45 9.18
C GLY A 224 -8.05 3.15 10.35
N ASN A 225 -8.30 4.15 11.21
CA ASN A 225 -9.24 4.03 12.32
C ASN A 225 -10.68 3.83 11.82
N PHE A 226 -11.09 4.52 10.76
CA PHE A 226 -12.40 4.35 10.15
C PHE A 226 -12.59 2.92 9.59
N LEU A 227 -11.60 2.41 8.87
CA LEU A 227 -11.60 1.04 8.35
C LEU A 227 -11.71 0.01 9.48
N ALA A 228 -10.86 0.16 10.51
CA ALA A 228 -10.83 -0.77 11.63
C ALA A 228 -12.11 -0.74 12.46
N VAL A 229 -12.60 0.44 12.84
CA VAL A 229 -13.69 0.60 13.82
C VAL A 229 -15.07 0.60 13.16
N ARG A 230 -15.24 1.27 12.01
CA ARG A 230 -16.54 1.44 11.36
C ARG A 230 -16.81 0.38 10.30
N MET A 231 -15.82 0.07 9.47
CA MET A 231 -15.98 -0.91 8.39
C MET A 231 -15.62 -2.35 8.81
N ARG A 232 -15.05 -2.50 10.02
CA ARG A 232 -14.56 -3.77 10.56
C ARG A 232 -13.57 -4.49 9.62
N VAL A 233 -12.78 -3.69 8.91
CA VAL A 233 -11.70 -4.15 8.03
C VAL A 233 -10.42 -4.23 8.86
N ASP A 234 -9.90 -5.46 9.00
CA ASP A 234 -8.64 -5.71 9.70
C ASP A 234 -7.47 -5.68 8.72
N ASP A 235 -6.87 -4.50 8.62
CA ASP A 235 -5.65 -4.24 7.88
C ASP A 235 -4.50 -4.09 8.89
N ALA A 236 -3.67 -5.13 9.03
CA ALA A 236 -2.68 -5.20 10.10
C ALA A 236 -1.58 -4.15 10.01
N VAL A 237 -1.31 -3.63 8.81
CA VAL A 237 -0.22 -2.68 8.54
C VAL A 237 -0.72 -1.35 7.96
N GLY A 238 -2.04 -1.17 7.85
CA GLY A 238 -2.63 0.04 7.30
C GLY A 238 -2.39 0.24 5.80
N ALA A 239 -2.13 -0.84 5.05
CA ALA A 239 -1.84 -0.78 3.61
C ALA A 239 -2.92 -0.04 2.79
N VAL A 240 -4.20 -0.23 3.12
CA VAL A 240 -5.32 0.44 2.45
C VAL A 240 -5.28 1.94 2.71
N ALA A 241 -5.01 2.36 3.94
CA ALA A 241 -4.95 3.78 4.30
C ALA A 241 -3.73 4.46 3.69
N VAL A 242 -2.53 3.88 3.92
CA VAL A 242 -1.23 4.43 3.54
C VAL A 242 -1.00 4.41 2.03
N HIS A 243 -1.43 3.35 1.35
CA HIS A 243 -1.20 3.21 -0.09
C HIS A 243 -2.46 3.47 -0.90
N GLY A 244 -3.57 2.80 -0.58
CA GLY A 244 -4.78 2.84 -1.40
C GLY A 244 -5.42 4.22 -1.42
N VAL A 245 -5.86 4.70 -0.25
CA VAL A 245 -6.56 5.98 -0.12
C VAL A 245 -5.61 7.14 -0.34
N MET A 246 -4.43 7.13 0.31
CA MET A 246 -3.49 8.23 0.13
C MET A 246 -2.87 8.30 -1.27
N GLY A 247 -2.69 7.16 -1.95
CA GLY A 247 -2.25 7.12 -3.34
C GLY A 247 -3.25 7.82 -4.28
N PHE A 248 -4.55 7.51 -4.16
CA PHE A 248 -5.57 8.18 -4.98
C PHE A 248 -5.84 9.63 -4.57
N ILE A 249 -5.70 9.98 -3.29
CA ILE A 249 -5.69 11.40 -2.89
C ILE A 249 -4.52 12.12 -3.55
N GLY A 250 -3.33 11.51 -3.58
CA GLY A 250 -2.16 12.07 -4.25
C GLY A 250 -2.38 12.40 -5.72
N VAL A 251 -3.03 11.48 -6.45
CA VAL A 251 -3.47 11.70 -7.83
C VAL A 251 -4.40 12.91 -7.93
N LEU A 252 -5.44 13.00 -7.08
CA LEU A 252 -6.36 14.14 -7.10
C LEU A 252 -5.68 15.47 -6.77
N LEU A 253 -4.70 15.47 -5.85
CA LEU A 253 -3.97 16.67 -5.47
C LEU A 253 -3.17 17.26 -6.64
N VAL A 254 -2.68 16.44 -7.58
CA VAL A 254 -2.05 16.97 -8.81
C VAL A 254 -3.04 17.81 -9.60
N GLY A 255 -4.29 17.36 -9.69
CA GLY A 255 -5.35 18.07 -10.39
C GLY A 255 -5.78 19.36 -9.68
N VAL A 256 -5.45 19.52 -8.40
CA VAL A 256 -5.69 20.75 -7.63
C VAL A 256 -4.49 21.70 -7.72
N PHE A 257 -3.29 21.21 -7.40
CA PHE A 257 -2.11 22.02 -7.19
C PHE A 257 -1.23 22.19 -8.43
N ALA A 258 -1.45 21.39 -9.47
CA ALA A 258 -0.73 21.47 -10.73
C ALA A 258 -1.66 21.57 -11.95
N SER A 259 -2.95 21.91 -11.76
CA SER A 259 -3.87 22.10 -12.89
C SER A 259 -3.31 23.10 -13.91
N GLY A 260 -3.40 22.75 -15.20
CA GLY A 260 -2.82 23.52 -16.30
C GLY A 260 -1.33 23.22 -16.57
N TYR A 261 -0.69 22.36 -15.77
CA TYR A 261 0.69 21.95 -16.05
C TYR A 261 0.75 21.07 -17.32
N PRO A 262 1.66 21.34 -18.26
CA PRO A 262 1.80 20.54 -19.47
C PRO A 262 2.41 19.17 -19.14
N THR A 263 1.67 18.09 -19.38
CA THR A 263 2.15 16.73 -19.10
C THR A 263 3.30 16.29 -20.02
N GLY A 264 3.43 16.94 -21.18
CA GLY A 264 4.36 16.57 -22.25
C GLY A 264 3.83 15.49 -23.20
N VAL A 265 2.62 14.97 -22.95
CA VAL A 265 1.97 13.95 -23.78
C VAL A 265 0.77 14.57 -24.51
N ALA A 266 0.71 14.38 -25.82
CA ALA A 266 -0.41 14.78 -26.69
C ALA A 266 -0.87 16.25 -26.59
N GLY A 267 -0.07 17.14 -26.00
CA GLY A 267 -0.44 18.53 -25.77
C GLY A 267 -1.56 18.73 -24.74
N VAL A 268 -1.84 17.72 -23.90
CA VAL A 268 -2.90 17.78 -22.88
C VAL A 268 -2.30 18.20 -21.54
N GLU A 269 -2.91 19.22 -20.93
CA GLU A 269 -2.55 19.69 -19.60
C GLU A 269 -3.25 18.86 -18.52
N THR A 270 -2.61 18.74 -17.35
CA THR A 270 -3.25 18.09 -16.21
C THR A 270 -4.39 18.95 -15.65
N SER A 271 -5.41 18.29 -15.11
CA SER A 271 -6.59 18.95 -14.55
C SER A 271 -7.23 18.09 -13.46
N LEU A 272 -8.02 18.71 -12.57
CA LEU A 272 -8.81 17.96 -11.59
C LEU A 272 -9.73 16.93 -12.24
N LEU A 273 -10.37 17.28 -13.35
CA LEU A 273 -11.22 16.35 -14.10
C LEU A 273 -10.42 15.16 -14.61
N GLY A 274 -9.24 15.41 -15.17
CA GLY A 274 -8.37 14.36 -15.69
C GLY A 274 -7.92 13.37 -14.63
N GLN A 275 -7.45 13.89 -13.49
CA GLN A 275 -7.06 13.08 -12.33
C GLN A 275 -8.25 12.31 -11.75
N ALA A 276 -9.43 12.93 -11.68
CA ALA A 276 -10.65 12.27 -11.23
C ALA A 276 -11.09 11.12 -12.15
N VAL A 277 -10.98 11.29 -13.48
CA VAL A 277 -11.21 10.21 -14.46
C VAL A 277 -10.21 9.08 -14.26
N GLY A 278 -8.93 9.41 -14.00
CA GLY A 278 -7.91 8.43 -13.63
C GLY A 278 -8.29 7.60 -12.40
N VAL A 279 -8.64 8.26 -11.29
CA VAL A 279 -9.10 7.56 -10.08
C VAL A 279 -10.36 6.73 -10.37
N ALA A 280 -11.32 7.27 -11.12
CA ALA A 280 -12.56 6.57 -11.47
C ALA A 280 -12.33 5.33 -12.36
N ALA A 281 -11.24 5.28 -13.12
CA ALA A 281 -10.85 4.11 -13.90
C ALA A 281 -10.02 3.10 -13.09
N LEU A 282 -9.04 3.58 -12.33
CA LEU A 282 -8.08 2.74 -11.60
C LEU A 282 -8.68 2.13 -10.32
N PHE A 283 -9.56 2.85 -9.62
CA PHE A 283 -10.21 2.35 -8.41
C PHE A 283 -11.03 1.07 -8.66
N PRO A 284 -11.99 1.02 -9.62
CA PRO A 284 -12.74 -0.21 -9.87
C PRO A 284 -11.86 -1.33 -10.44
N LEU A 285 -10.85 -1.00 -11.27
CA LEU A 285 -9.86 -1.98 -11.73
C LEU A 285 -9.21 -2.68 -10.53
N ALA A 286 -8.70 -1.92 -9.56
CA ALA A 286 -8.08 -2.48 -8.36
C ALA A 286 -9.09 -3.24 -7.49
N PHE A 287 -10.18 -2.57 -7.09
CA PHE A 287 -11.13 -3.08 -6.12
C PHE A 287 -11.83 -4.36 -6.62
N LEU A 288 -12.38 -4.32 -7.84
CA LEU A 288 -13.14 -5.44 -8.39
C LEU A 288 -12.23 -6.63 -8.66
N SER A 289 -11.01 -6.43 -9.17
CA SER A 289 -10.06 -7.52 -9.34
C SER A 289 -9.72 -8.18 -8.00
N GLY A 290 -9.39 -7.40 -6.97
CA GLY A 290 -9.11 -7.95 -5.63
C GLY A 290 -10.32 -8.70 -5.04
N TYR A 291 -11.51 -8.10 -5.13
CA TYR A 291 -12.74 -8.65 -4.57
C TYR A 291 -13.25 -9.91 -5.29
N ILE A 292 -13.16 -9.95 -6.62
CA ILE A 292 -13.61 -11.09 -7.43
C ILE A 292 -12.65 -12.26 -7.26
N ILE A 293 -11.33 -12.03 -7.44
CA ILE A 293 -10.34 -13.12 -7.37
C ILE A 293 -10.30 -13.73 -5.98
N SER A 294 -10.27 -12.92 -4.92
CA SER A 294 -10.35 -13.44 -3.55
C SER A 294 -11.68 -14.16 -3.28
N GLY A 295 -12.79 -13.71 -3.89
CA GLY A 295 -14.07 -14.41 -3.83
C GLY A 295 -14.03 -15.81 -4.44
N ILE A 296 -13.38 -15.94 -5.61
CA ILE A 296 -13.14 -17.22 -6.27
C ILE A 296 -12.26 -18.11 -5.38
N LEU A 297 -11.14 -17.60 -4.88
CA LEU A 297 -10.26 -18.36 -3.98
C LEU A 297 -10.99 -18.81 -2.71
N LYS A 298 -11.87 -17.97 -2.16
CA LYS A 298 -12.71 -18.31 -1.00
C LYS A 298 -13.66 -19.47 -1.30
N GLN A 299 -14.29 -19.48 -2.49
CA GLN A 299 -15.19 -20.57 -2.90
C GLN A 299 -14.47 -21.92 -2.97
N PHE A 300 -13.19 -21.94 -3.32
CA PHE A 300 -12.37 -23.14 -3.37
C PHE A 300 -11.63 -23.45 -2.05
N ASN A 301 -11.94 -22.76 -0.95
CA ASN A 301 -11.23 -22.87 0.34
C ASN A 301 -9.71 -22.61 0.23
N MET A 302 -9.30 -21.77 -0.72
CA MET A 302 -7.90 -21.42 -0.99
C MET A 302 -7.49 -20.04 -0.45
N LEU A 303 -8.43 -19.26 0.10
CA LEU A 303 -8.14 -17.89 0.58
C LEU A 303 -7.62 -17.85 2.02
N ARG A 304 -8.32 -18.48 2.97
CA ARG A 304 -8.04 -18.41 4.41
C ARG A 304 -7.70 -19.78 4.98
N VAL A 305 -6.79 -19.82 5.95
CA VAL A 305 -6.50 -21.04 6.72
C VAL A 305 -7.69 -21.41 7.63
N PRO A 306 -7.78 -22.68 8.09
CA PRO A 306 -8.72 -23.07 9.15
C PRO A 306 -8.52 -22.25 10.44
N ALA A 307 -9.57 -22.13 11.26
CA ALA A 307 -9.52 -21.32 12.48
C ALA A 307 -8.53 -21.86 13.52
N GLU A 308 -8.40 -23.19 13.55
CA GLU A 308 -7.48 -23.92 14.40
C GLU A 308 -6.03 -23.58 14.02
N VAL A 309 -5.73 -23.55 12.72
CA VAL A 309 -4.41 -23.18 12.18
C VAL A 309 -4.10 -21.70 12.43
N GLU A 310 -5.09 -20.82 12.32
CA GLU A 310 -4.92 -19.40 12.60
C GLU A 310 -4.59 -19.13 14.07
N LEU A 311 -5.20 -19.88 15.00
CA LEU A 311 -4.95 -19.74 16.43
C LEU A 311 -3.67 -20.46 16.90
N GLU A 312 -3.31 -21.58 16.27
CA GLU A 312 -2.06 -22.30 16.54
C GLU A 312 -0.83 -21.55 15.97
N GLY A 313 -1.02 -20.86 14.85
CA GLY A 313 0.03 -20.18 14.10
C GLY A 313 0.43 -20.94 12.84
N LEU A 314 0.56 -20.19 11.73
CA LEU A 314 0.86 -20.78 10.42
C LEU A 314 2.23 -21.46 10.39
N ASP A 315 3.22 -20.93 11.12
CA ASP A 315 4.57 -21.48 11.13
C ASP A 315 4.60 -22.91 11.68
N ILE A 316 3.87 -23.14 12.77
CA ILE A 316 3.71 -24.47 13.39
C ILE A 316 3.01 -25.43 12.42
N ALA A 317 1.90 -24.99 11.83
CA ALA A 317 1.09 -25.82 10.95
C ALA A 317 1.76 -26.15 9.60
N GLU A 318 2.52 -25.21 9.01
CA GLU A 318 3.13 -25.37 7.69
C GLU A 318 4.55 -25.95 7.75
N TYR A 319 5.32 -25.62 8.79
CA TYR A 319 6.76 -25.95 8.87
C TYR A 319 7.13 -26.81 10.09
N GLY A 320 6.20 -27.09 10.99
CA GLY A 320 6.39 -28.00 12.12
C GLY A 320 7.31 -27.46 13.22
N GLY A 321 7.54 -26.14 13.25
CA GLY A 321 8.39 -25.51 14.24
C GLY A 321 8.25 -23.99 14.26
N ASP A 322 8.61 -23.41 15.41
CA ASP A 322 8.71 -21.96 15.58
C ASP A 322 10.02 -21.45 14.97
N PHE A 323 9.95 -20.40 14.16
CA PHE A 323 11.12 -19.75 13.56
C PHE A 323 11.85 -18.80 14.51
N PHE A 324 11.22 -18.44 15.64
CA PHE A 324 11.72 -17.49 16.62
C PHE A 324 11.65 -18.02 18.07
N PRO A 325 12.13 -19.25 18.33
CA PRO A 325 11.99 -19.91 19.64
C PRO A 325 12.67 -19.15 20.79
N GLU A 326 13.66 -18.30 20.48
CA GLU A 326 14.36 -17.46 21.45
C GLU A 326 13.50 -16.37 22.08
N PHE A 327 12.37 -16.01 21.46
CA PHE A 327 11.43 -15.03 22.02
C PHE A 327 10.39 -15.69 22.95
N GLY A 328 10.31 -17.02 22.94
CA GLY A 328 9.34 -17.81 23.67
C GLY A 328 7.92 -17.68 23.11
N MET A 329 7.17 -18.78 23.11
CA MET A 329 5.73 -18.73 22.88
C MET A 329 5.06 -18.37 24.20
N ALA A 330 4.45 -17.19 24.27
CA ALA A 330 3.55 -16.85 25.36
C ALA A 330 2.12 -17.11 24.87
N ASP A 331 1.43 -18.03 25.53
CA ASP A 331 0.01 -18.23 25.27
C ASP A 331 -0.74 -16.92 25.53
N GLU A 332 -1.61 -16.54 24.60
CA GLU A 332 -2.49 -15.39 24.83
C GLU A 332 -3.51 -15.76 25.91
N MET A 333 -3.55 -14.98 26.99
CA MET A 333 -4.47 -15.17 28.12
C MET A 333 -5.61 -14.15 28.06
N ILE A 334 -6.83 -14.61 28.33
CA ILE A 334 -7.97 -13.74 28.62
C ILE A 334 -8.03 -13.55 30.13
N VAL A 335 -7.98 -12.28 30.56
CA VAL A 335 -8.27 -11.90 31.94
C VAL A 335 -9.75 -11.55 32.02
N ASN A 336 -10.51 -12.39 32.73
CA ASN A 336 -11.94 -12.20 32.95
C ASN A 336 -12.22 -11.06 33.93
N ALA A 337 -13.47 -10.59 33.95
CA ALA A 337 -13.88 -9.48 34.83
C ALA A 337 -13.71 -9.78 36.34
N ASP A 338 -13.67 -11.06 36.71
CA ASP A 338 -13.41 -11.54 38.07
C ASP A 338 -11.92 -11.71 38.39
N GLY A 339 -11.03 -11.42 37.42
CA GLY A 339 -9.59 -11.57 37.53
C GLY A 339 -9.08 -12.99 37.26
N SER A 340 -9.94 -13.94 36.90
CA SER A 340 -9.51 -15.26 36.46
C SER A 340 -8.83 -15.19 35.09
N GLU A 341 -7.85 -16.06 34.85
CA GLU A 341 -7.15 -16.16 33.58
C GLU A 341 -7.46 -17.49 32.91
N GLU A 342 -7.76 -17.45 31.62
CA GLU A 342 -7.92 -18.65 30.79
C GLU A 342 -7.24 -18.48 29.43
N LEU A 343 -6.89 -19.60 28.81
CA LEU A 343 -6.27 -19.59 27.48
C LEU A 343 -7.24 -18.97 26.46
N ALA A 344 -6.76 -18.00 25.69
CA ALA A 344 -7.59 -17.30 24.71
C ALA A 344 -8.02 -18.21 23.56
N ALA A 345 -7.15 -19.10 23.08
CA ALA A 345 -7.41 -19.90 21.89
C ALA A 345 -8.70 -20.76 21.99
N PRO A 346 -8.94 -21.56 23.05
CA PRO A 346 -10.20 -22.31 23.20
C PRO A 346 -11.44 -21.40 23.22
N VAL A 347 -11.37 -20.26 23.91
CA VAL A 347 -12.50 -19.31 24.03
C VAL A 347 -12.82 -18.65 22.69
N LEU A 348 -11.78 -18.22 21.97
CA LEU A 348 -11.90 -17.59 20.66
C LEU A 348 -12.38 -18.58 19.60
N LEU A 349 -11.93 -19.83 19.64
CA LEU A 349 -12.36 -20.88 18.72
C LEU A 349 -13.84 -21.20 18.92
N ALA A 350 -14.29 -21.38 20.17
CA ALA A 350 -15.69 -21.59 20.49
C ALA A 350 -16.56 -20.43 19.98
N ALA A 351 -16.16 -19.18 20.27
CA ALA A 351 -16.88 -18.00 19.81
C ALA A 351 -16.93 -17.88 18.27
N PHE A 352 -15.86 -18.29 17.57
CA PHE A 352 -15.82 -18.30 16.12
C PHE A 352 -16.81 -19.30 15.50
N HIS A 353 -16.94 -20.49 16.10
CA HIS A 353 -17.91 -21.49 15.63
C HIS A 353 -19.35 -21.06 15.91
N ASP A 354 -19.63 -20.43 17.06
CA ASP A 354 -20.96 -19.90 17.40
C ASP A 354 -21.42 -18.80 16.42
N LEU A 355 -20.50 -17.95 15.95
CA LEU A 355 -20.81 -16.92 14.95
C LEU A 355 -21.09 -17.48 13.56
N LYS A 356 -20.63 -18.69 13.24
CA LYS A 356 -20.89 -19.34 11.94
C LYS A 356 -22.17 -20.18 11.92
N SER A 357 -22.69 -20.53 13.09
CA SER A 357 -23.93 -21.32 13.23
C SER A 357 -25.20 -20.47 13.29
N THR A 358 -25.06 -19.14 13.28
CA THR A 358 -26.15 -18.14 13.28
C THR A 358 -26.29 -17.45 11.93
#